data_AF-A0A3D5F0N4-F1
#
_entry.id   AF-A0A3D5F0N4-F1
#
_cell.length_a   1.000
_cell.length_b   1.000
_cell.length_c   1.000
_cell.angle_alpha   90.00
_cell.angle_beta   90.00
_cell.angle_gamma   90.00
#
_symmetry.space_group_name_H-M   'P 1'
#
loop_
_entity.id
_entity.type
_entity.pdbx_description
1 polymer ?
#
loop_
_entity_poly.entity_id
_entity_poly.type
_entity_poly.pdbx_seq_one_letter_code
_entity_poly.pdbx_strand_id
1 'polypeptide(L)'
;MSGEDQDGWIWLDGEFVPWREARVHVLTHTLHYGLGVFEGIRAYATAGGPAIFRLDEHLQRLFESAHILGLTHDFDRATLADACRRIIARNRLAAGYIRPLLFLGAEKVGLDPVGARVHAMIAAWPWRAYLGERALNDGIRVRVSSFARHHVNVQMCRAKSVSTYTNSILASR
;
A
#
# COMPACT_ATOMS: atom_id res chain seq x y z
N MET A 1 -8.05 -8.43 -13.61
CA MET A 1 -8.18 -6.95 -13.72
C MET A 1 -6.79 -6.40 -13.93
N SER A 2 -6.57 -5.61 -14.98
CA SER A 2 -5.31 -4.87 -15.14
C SER A 2 -5.23 -3.82 -14.04
N GLY A 3 -4.07 -3.69 -13.38
CA GLY A 3 -3.86 -2.64 -12.39
C GLY A 3 -3.68 -1.24 -13.00
N GLU A 4 -3.46 -1.16 -14.31
CA GLU A 4 -3.02 0.06 -15.01
C GLU A 4 -4.13 0.72 -15.83
N ASP A 5 -4.93 -0.07 -16.55
CA ASP A 5 -5.97 0.43 -17.46
C ASP A 5 -7.34 0.39 -16.79
N GLN A 6 -7.63 1.40 -15.98
CA GLN A 6 -8.91 1.60 -15.30
C GLN A 6 -9.34 3.07 -15.35
N ASP A 7 -10.65 3.30 -15.34
CA ASP A 7 -11.20 4.63 -15.07
C ASP A 7 -11.22 4.90 -13.57
N GLY A 8 -11.04 6.16 -13.20
CA GLY A 8 -11.05 6.59 -11.81
C GLY A 8 -9.88 7.49 -11.46
N TRP A 9 -9.64 7.62 -10.17
CA TRP A 9 -8.67 8.53 -9.60
C TRP A 9 -7.69 7.79 -8.70
N ILE A 10 -6.47 8.29 -8.67
CA ILE A 10 -5.45 7.95 -7.68
C ILE A 10 -5.03 9.27 -7.03
N TRP A 11 -4.82 9.26 -5.72
CA TRP A 11 -4.17 10.38 -5.05
C TRP A 11 -2.65 10.17 -5.09
N LEU A 12 -1.90 11.16 -5.57
CA LEU A 12 -0.45 11.14 -5.70
C LEU A 12 0.11 12.51 -5.29
N ASP A 13 0.94 12.54 -4.25
CA ASP A 13 1.67 13.73 -3.79
C ASP A 13 0.85 15.01 -3.57
N GLY A 14 -0.38 14.86 -3.07
CA GLY A 14 -1.27 16.00 -2.80
C GLY A 14 -2.42 16.14 -3.78
N GLU A 15 -2.31 15.52 -4.96
CA GLU A 15 -3.26 15.72 -6.06
C GLU A 15 -4.04 14.45 -6.39
N PHE A 16 -5.30 14.61 -6.83
CA PHE A 16 -6.04 13.51 -7.43
C PHE A 16 -5.80 13.53 -8.94
N VAL A 17 -5.05 12.55 -9.43
CA VAL A 17 -4.76 12.37 -10.85
C VAL A 17 -5.66 11.28 -11.45
N PRO A 18 -6.00 11.35 -12.75
CA PRO A 18 -6.61 10.23 -13.44
C PRO A 18 -5.79 8.95 -13.25
N TRP A 19 -6.45 7.81 -13.07
CA TRP A 19 -5.80 6.52 -12.75
C TRP A 19 -4.61 6.20 -13.66
N ARG A 20 -4.76 6.44 -14.97
CA ARG A 20 -3.74 6.16 -16.00
C ARG A 20 -2.56 7.13 -16.00
N GLU A 21 -2.69 8.27 -15.32
CA GLU A 21 -1.69 9.32 -15.22
C GLU A 21 -0.85 9.19 -13.94
N ALA A 22 -1.24 8.34 -12.99
CA ALA A 22 -0.43 8.01 -11.82
C ALA A 22 0.79 7.15 -12.20
N ARG A 23 1.78 7.80 -12.81
CA ARG A 23 2.98 7.16 -13.36
C ARG A 23 4.22 7.56 -12.57
N VAL A 24 5.20 6.66 -12.57
CA VAL A 24 6.54 6.90 -12.04
C VAL A 24 7.56 6.54 -13.11
N HIS A 25 8.76 7.12 -13.04
CA HIS A 25 9.83 6.76 -13.97
C HIS A 25 10.33 5.34 -13.69
N VAL A 26 10.76 4.60 -14.72
CA VAL A 26 11.30 3.23 -14.54
C VAL A 26 12.58 3.17 -13.70
N LEU A 27 13.21 4.32 -13.42
CA LEU A 27 14.36 4.46 -12.53
C LEU A 27 13.98 4.86 -11.09
N THR A 28 12.70 4.75 -10.70
CA THR A 28 12.26 4.96 -9.32
C THR A 28 13.02 4.04 -8.37
N HIS A 29 13.70 4.61 -7.39
CA HIS A 29 14.61 3.92 -6.47
C HIS A 29 13.95 2.71 -5.78
N THR A 30 12.72 2.89 -5.30
CA THR A 30 11.95 1.80 -4.64
C THR A 30 11.70 0.61 -5.55
N LEU A 31 11.56 0.83 -6.87
CA LEU A 31 11.35 -0.25 -7.84
C LEU A 31 12.57 -1.17 -7.95
N HIS A 32 13.77 -0.64 -7.75
CA HIS A 32 15.04 -1.37 -7.86
C HIS A 32 15.55 -1.90 -6.52
N TYR A 33 15.35 -1.15 -5.43
CA TYR A 33 15.95 -1.46 -4.13
C TYR A 33 14.93 -1.84 -3.04
N GLY A 34 13.63 -1.70 -3.31
CA GLY A 34 12.56 -2.18 -2.42
C GLY A 34 12.35 -1.37 -1.13
N LEU A 35 13.03 -0.22 -0.97
CA LEU A 35 12.90 0.65 0.19
C LEU A 35 11.64 1.53 0.07
N GLY A 36 10.52 1.01 0.60
CA GLY A 36 9.22 1.70 0.67
C GLY A 36 8.30 1.00 1.67
N VAL A 37 7.22 1.67 2.07
CA VAL A 37 6.25 1.15 3.04
C VAL A 37 4.82 1.33 2.57
N PHE A 38 3.94 0.40 2.91
CA PHE A 38 2.56 0.46 2.42
C PHE A 38 1.55 -0.06 3.42
N GLU A 39 0.29 0.26 3.16
CA GLU A 39 -0.84 -0.24 3.92
C GLU A 39 -1.88 -1.00 3.09
N GLY A 40 -2.70 -1.76 3.80
CA GLY A 40 -3.84 -2.45 3.22
C GLY A 40 -5.05 -2.21 4.10
N ILE A 41 -5.94 -1.34 3.64
CA ILE A 41 -7.07 -0.84 4.42
C ILE A 41 -8.36 -1.25 3.71
N ARG A 42 -9.41 -1.56 4.48
CA ARG A 42 -10.72 -1.95 3.94
C ARG A 42 -11.75 -0.87 4.21
N ALA A 43 -12.51 -0.54 3.17
CA ALA A 43 -13.76 0.19 3.28
C ALA A 43 -14.94 -0.78 3.10
N TYR A 44 -15.97 -0.64 3.92
CA TYR A 44 -17.16 -1.49 3.92
C TYR A 44 -18.40 -0.66 3.67
N ALA A 45 -19.37 -1.23 2.97
CA ALA A 45 -20.70 -0.66 2.89
C ALA A 45 -21.37 -0.79 4.26
N THR A 46 -21.95 0.30 4.75
CA THR A 46 -22.74 0.32 5.99
C THR A 46 -24.09 1.00 5.74
N ALA A 47 -25.00 0.92 6.71
CA ALA A 47 -26.30 1.60 6.62
C ALA A 47 -26.19 3.13 6.44
N GLY A 48 -25.08 3.74 6.90
CA GLY A 48 -24.80 5.17 6.76
C GLY A 48 -23.91 5.55 5.57
N GLY A 49 -23.61 4.60 4.69
CA GLY A 49 -22.66 4.77 3.58
C GLY A 49 -21.32 4.06 3.80
N PRO A 50 -20.34 4.24 2.91
CA PRO A 50 -19.03 3.57 3.00
C PRO A 50 -18.26 4.03 4.24
N ALA A 51 -17.75 3.09 5.03
CA ALA A 51 -16.92 3.36 6.20
C ALA A 51 -15.56 2.66 6.11
N ILE A 52 -14.48 3.38 6.41
CA ILE A 52 -13.11 2.84 6.44
C ILE A 52 -12.83 2.28 7.83
N PHE A 53 -12.48 1.00 7.91
CA PHE A 53 -12.24 0.33 9.18
C PHE A 53 -10.82 0.63 9.71
N ARG A 54 -10.74 1.19 10.92
CA ARG A 54 -9.48 1.46 11.65
C ARG A 54 -8.46 2.32 10.89
N LEU A 55 -8.95 3.34 10.18
CA LEU A 55 -8.11 4.20 9.33
C LEU A 55 -6.93 4.81 10.11
N ASP A 56 -7.19 5.33 11.30
CA ASP A 56 -6.17 6.03 12.09
C ASP A 56 -5.05 5.07 12.53
N GLU A 57 -5.38 3.85 12.96
CA GLU A 57 -4.35 2.86 13.34
C GLU A 57 -3.57 2.34 12.14
N HIS A 58 -4.21 2.20 10.98
CA HIS A 58 -3.49 1.85 9.74
C HIS A 58 -2.49 2.95 9.36
N LEU A 59 -2.89 4.22 9.40
CA LEU A 59 -2.00 5.33 9.08
C LEU A 59 -0.92 5.54 10.14
N GLN A 60 -1.21 5.30 11.41
CA GLN A 60 -0.19 5.25 12.45
C GLN A 60 0.88 4.22 12.11
N ARG A 61 0.49 2.98 11.77
CA ARG A 61 1.45 1.94 11.40
C ARG A 61 2.23 2.25 10.12
N LEU A 62 1.62 2.95 9.15
CA LEU A 62 2.31 3.41 7.95
C LEU A 62 3.46 4.36 8.31
N PHE A 63 3.20 5.34 9.19
CA PHE A 63 4.21 6.30 9.67
C PHE A 63 5.27 5.63 10.53
N GLU A 64 4.89 4.70 11.42
CA GLU A 64 5.83 3.90 12.19
C GLU A 64 6.73 3.05 11.28
N SER A 65 6.18 2.47 10.21
CA SER A 65 6.96 1.73 9.22
C SER A 65 7.94 2.65 8.48
N ALA A 66 7.50 3.85 8.09
CA ALA A 66 8.36 4.85 7.46
C ALA A 66 9.51 5.27 8.39
N HIS A 67 9.21 5.51 9.67
CA HIS A 67 10.19 5.83 10.70
C HIS A 67 11.23 4.72 10.88
N ILE A 68 10.79 3.46 11.00
CA ILE A 68 11.68 2.30 11.13
C ILE A 68 12.65 2.19 9.95
N LEU A 69 12.21 2.55 8.74
CA LEU A 69 13.03 2.50 7.53
C LEU A 69 13.78 3.81 7.21
N GLY A 70 13.70 4.82 8.09
CA GLY A 70 14.37 6.10 7.88
C GLY A 70 13.83 6.93 6.71
N LEU A 71 12.56 6.72 6.32
CA LEU A 71 11.90 7.49 5.27
C LEU A 71 11.36 8.81 5.84
N THR A 72 12.18 9.86 5.79
CA THR A 72 11.76 11.22 6.17
C THR A 72 10.89 11.84 5.08
N HIS A 73 9.72 12.37 5.45
CA HIS A 73 8.74 12.96 4.52
C HIS A 73 7.91 14.06 5.18
N ASP A 74 7.30 14.92 4.35
CA ASP A 74 6.52 16.07 4.83
C ASP A 74 5.00 15.82 4.94
N PHE A 75 4.54 14.61 4.57
CA PHE A 75 3.13 14.25 4.69
C PHE A 75 2.71 14.11 6.16
N ASP A 76 1.59 14.72 6.53
CA ASP A 76 0.96 14.51 7.83
C ASP A 76 -0.16 13.46 7.77
N ARG A 77 -0.50 12.88 8.93
CA ARG A 77 -1.52 11.82 9.03
C ARG A 77 -2.91 12.29 8.64
N ALA A 78 -3.26 13.55 8.92
CA ALA A 78 -4.60 14.07 8.63
C ALA A 78 -4.80 14.22 7.11
N THR A 79 -3.77 14.68 6.39
CA THR A 79 -3.76 14.75 4.92
C THR A 79 -3.95 13.37 4.29
N LEU A 80 -3.20 12.34 4.73
CA LEU A 80 -3.37 10.99 4.20
C LEU A 80 -4.73 10.38 4.59
N ALA A 81 -5.27 10.71 5.76
CA ALA A 81 -6.60 10.28 6.18
C ALA A 81 -7.70 10.90 5.31
N ASP A 82 -7.62 12.20 5.02
CA ASP A 82 -8.53 12.89 4.10
C ASP A 82 -8.45 12.27 2.69
N ALA A 83 -7.25 12.05 2.18
CA ALA A 83 -7.05 11.41 0.88
C ALA A 83 -7.66 10.00 0.82
N CYS A 84 -7.51 9.19 1.87
CA CYS A 84 -8.16 7.87 1.97
C CYS A 84 -9.70 7.95 1.96
N ARG A 85 -10.30 8.95 2.59
CA ARG A 85 -11.76 9.15 2.56
C ARG A 85 -12.24 9.62 1.20
N ARG A 86 -11.54 10.61 0.62
CA ARG A 86 -11.90 11.21 -0.66
C ARG A 86 -11.69 10.26 -1.84
N ILE A 87 -10.72 9.36 -1.81
CA ILE A 87 -10.54 8.39 -2.89
C ILE A 87 -11.71 7.41 -2.99
N ILE A 88 -12.30 7.01 -1.85
CA ILE A 88 -13.52 6.18 -1.82
C ILE A 88 -14.69 6.93 -2.46
N ALA A 89 -14.88 8.20 -2.10
CA ALA A 89 -15.94 9.03 -2.65
C ALA A 89 -15.74 9.31 -4.15
N ARG A 90 -14.53 9.68 -4.59
CA ARG A 90 -14.22 9.99 -5.99
C ARG A 90 -14.38 8.79 -6.91
N ASN A 91 -13.99 7.61 -6.45
CA ASN A 91 -14.16 6.35 -7.20
C ASN A 91 -15.55 5.73 -6.98
N ARG A 92 -16.46 6.40 -6.26
CA ARG A 92 -17.85 5.98 -6.00
C ARG A 92 -17.93 4.55 -5.44
N LEU A 93 -17.01 4.21 -4.54
CA LEU A 93 -16.91 2.86 -3.99
C LEU A 93 -17.84 2.69 -2.80
N ALA A 94 -18.81 1.78 -2.92
CA ALA A 94 -19.65 1.37 -1.78
C ALA A 94 -18.83 0.58 -0.72
N ALA A 95 -17.86 -0.20 -1.19
CA ALA A 95 -16.88 -0.94 -0.42
C ALA A 95 -15.62 -1.11 -1.28
N GLY A 96 -14.46 -1.32 -0.66
CA GLY A 96 -13.22 -1.44 -1.41
C GLY A 96 -11.99 -1.71 -0.56
N TYR A 97 -10.86 -1.80 -1.24
CA TYR A 97 -9.54 -1.90 -0.64
C TYR A 97 -8.74 -0.65 -1.00
N ILE A 98 -8.13 -0.03 0.00
CA ILE A 98 -7.30 1.17 -0.13
C ILE A 98 -5.84 0.76 0.09
N ARG A 99 -4.96 1.24 -0.78
CA ARG A 99 -3.51 0.99 -0.77
C ARG A 99 -2.75 2.31 -0.70
N PRO A 100 -2.48 2.82 0.52
CA PRO A 100 -1.44 3.82 0.72
C PRO A 100 -0.06 3.20 0.49
N LEU A 101 0.85 3.93 -0.15
CA LEU A 101 2.25 3.56 -0.36
C LEU A 101 3.12 4.83 -0.23
N LEU A 102 4.16 4.75 0.60
CA LEU A 102 5.26 5.71 0.63
C LEU A 102 6.49 5.09 -0.01
N PHE A 103 7.11 5.79 -0.95
CA PHE A 103 8.20 5.25 -1.77
C PHE A 103 9.19 6.33 -2.19
N LEU A 104 10.45 5.97 -2.37
CA LEU A 104 11.49 6.84 -2.93
C LEU A 104 11.39 6.98 -4.45
N GLY A 105 11.53 8.21 -4.92
CA GLY A 105 11.45 8.65 -6.33
C GLY A 105 12.66 8.28 -7.19
N ALA A 106 12.78 8.93 -8.35
CA ALA A 106 13.80 8.63 -9.37
C ALA A 106 14.97 9.63 -9.38
N GLU A 107 15.07 10.50 -8.36
CA GLU A 107 16.13 11.51 -8.26
C GLU A 107 17.52 10.89 -8.02
N LYS A 108 17.56 9.65 -7.54
CA LYS A 108 18.79 8.90 -7.26
C LYS A 108 18.68 7.47 -7.80
N VAL A 109 19.78 7.00 -8.39
CA VAL A 109 19.89 5.64 -8.96
C VAL A 109 20.85 4.76 -8.16
N GLY A 110 21.72 5.35 -7.34
CA GLY A 110 22.63 4.62 -6.46
C GLY A 110 21.92 3.98 -5.25
N LEU A 111 22.63 3.10 -4.54
CA LEU A 111 22.10 2.46 -3.33
C LEU A 111 21.75 3.50 -2.25
N ASP A 112 22.63 4.47 -2.02
CA ASP A 112 22.41 5.58 -1.09
C ASP A 112 21.30 6.50 -1.61
N PRO A 113 20.13 6.56 -0.93
CA PRO A 113 19.01 7.36 -1.37
C PRO A 113 19.05 8.81 -0.84
N VAL A 114 20.12 9.27 -0.18
CA VAL A 114 20.19 10.63 0.37
C VAL A 114 19.85 11.67 -0.70
N GLY A 115 18.81 12.47 -0.43
CA GLY A 115 18.28 13.49 -1.34
C GLY A 115 17.23 13.00 -2.34
N ALA A 116 16.89 11.70 -2.37
CA ALA A 116 15.71 11.23 -3.07
C ALA A 116 14.45 11.64 -2.32
N ARG A 117 13.42 12.04 -3.06
CA ARG A 117 12.15 12.47 -2.48
C ARG A 117 11.34 11.25 -2.08
N VAL A 118 10.66 11.32 -0.93
CA VAL A 118 9.59 10.39 -0.59
C VAL A 118 8.29 10.87 -1.22
N HIS A 119 7.70 10.02 -2.03
CA HIS A 119 6.39 10.19 -2.64
C HIS A 119 5.33 9.41 -1.87
N ALA A 120 4.08 9.85 -1.94
CA ALA A 120 2.93 9.20 -1.35
C ALA A 120 1.83 8.96 -2.38
N MET A 121 1.38 7.72 -2.49
CA MET A 121 0.29 7.32 -3.37
C MET A 121 -0.82 6.65 -2.57
N ILE A 122 -2.08 6.95 -2.88
CA ILE A 122 -3.26 6.29 -2.34
C ILE A 122 -4.19 5.92 -3.50
N ALA A 123 -4.31 4.62 -3.75
CA ALA A 123 -5.26 4.05 -4.70
C ALA A 123 -6.36 3.27 -3.97
N ALA A 124 -7.55 3.17 -4.56
CA ALA A 124 -8.63 2.36 -4.02
C ALA A 124 -9.46 1.70 -5.14
N TRP A 125 -9.81 0.43 -4.96
CA TRP A 125 -10.55 -0.37 -5.93
C TRP A 125 -11.49 -1.39 -5.27
N PRO A 126 -12.50 -1.92 -5.99
CA PRO A 126 -13.35 -2.99 -5.46
C PRO A 126 -12.54 -4.24 -5.13
N TRP A 127 -12.75 -4.82 -3.94
CA TRP A 127 -12.03 -6.03 -3.53
C TRP A 127 -12.95 -7.04 -2.85
N ARG A 128 -13.10 -8.20 -3.47
CA ARG A 128 -13.88 -9.32 -2.93
C ARG A 128 -13.07 -10.10 -1.87
N ALA A 129 -13.64 -11.19 -1.37
CA ALA A 129 -12.94 -12.10 -0.47
C ALA A 129 -11.62 -12.58 -1.13
N TYR A 130 -10.49 -12.36 -0.44
CA TYR A 130 -9.15 -12.61 -0.99
C TYR A 130 -8.91 -14.07 -1.38
N LEU A 131 -9.42 -15.00 -0.58
CA LEU A 131 -9.31 -16.44 -0.81
C LEU A 131 -10.59 -17.05 -1.41
N GLY A 132 -11.48 -16.19 -1.92
CA GLY A 132 -12.81 -16.58 -2.41
C GLY A 132 -13.88 -16.66 -1.33
N GLU A 133 -15.14 -16.59 -1.72
CA GLU A 133 -16.27 -16.58 -0.77
C GLU A 133 -16.45 -17.94 -0.09
N ARG A 134 -16.23 -19.05 -0.82
CA ARG A 134 -16.28 -20.41 -0.25
C ARG A 134 -15.28 -20.60 0.88
N ALA A 135 -14.08 -20.02 0.77
CA ALA A 135 -13.05 -20.10 1.80
C ALA A 135 -13.48 -19.54 3.16
N LEU A 136 -14.41 -18.57 3.18
CA LEU A 136 -14.93 -17.99 4.42
C LEU A 136 -15.87 -18.94 5.15
N ASN A 137 -16.59 -19.81 4.43
CA ASN A 137 -17.57 -20.72 5.01
C ASN A 137 -17.00 -22.13 5.23
N ASP A 138 -16.21 -22.61 4.26
CA ASP A 138 -15.75 -24.00 4.20
C ASP A 138 -14.31 -24.17 4.72
N GLY A 139 -13.64 -23.05 5.02
CA GLY A 139 -12.22 -23.01 5.36
C GLY A 139 -11.30 -23.16 4.14
N ILE A 140 -9.99 -23.19 4.39
CA ILE A 140 -8.96 -23.30 3.35
C ILE A 140 -7.99 -24.43 3.65
N ARG A 141 -7.37 -24.95 2.59
CA ARG A 141 -6.21 -25.83 2.71
C ARG A 141 -4.95 -24.97 2.81
N VAL A 142 -4.13 -25.21 3.83
CA VAL A 142 -2.85 -24.53 4.04
C VAL A 142 -1.72 -25.55 3.94
N ARG A 143 -0.55 -25.11 3.48
CA ARG A 143 0.69 -25.89 3.46
C ARG A 143 1.77 -25.13 4.23
N VAL A 144 2.58 -25.86 5.00
CA VAL A 144 3.80 -25.31 5.61
C VAL A 144 4.83 -25.08 4.51
N SER A 145 5.28 -23.83 4.37
CA SER A 145 6.26 -23.46 3.34
C SER A 145 7.65 -24.03 3.65
N SER A 146 8.41 -24.37 2.60
CA SER A 146 9.84 -24.68 2.72
C SER A 146 10.72 -23.43 2.87
N PHE A 147 10.19 -22.23 2.61
CA PHE A 147 10.92 -20.99 2.79
C PHE A 147 10.78 -20.49 4.23
N ALA A 148 11.92 -20.27 4.89
CA ALA A 148 11.93 -19.69 6.22
C ALA A 148 11.34 -18.27 6.20
N ARG A 149 10.66 -17.89 7.29
CA ARG A 149 10.19 -16.52 7.48
C ARG A 149 11.37 -15.60 7.82
N HIS A 150 11.15 -14.30 7.67
CA HIS A 150 12.14 -13.25 7.93
C HIS A 150 12.82 -13.36 9.29
N HIS A 151 14.14 -13.20 9.30
CA HIS A 151 14.92 -13.05 10.52
C HIS A 151 14.86 -11.60 11.02
N VAL A 152 14.61 -11.40 12.32
CA VAL A 152 14.32 -10.09 12.93
C VAL A 152 15.48 -9.09 12.89
N ASN A 153 16.71 -9.56 12.69
CA ASN A 153 17.91 -8.73 12.51
C ASN A 153 18.41 -8.63 11.05
N VAL A 154 17.64 -9.16 10.10
CA VAL A 154 17.91 -9.03 8.65
C VAL A 154 16.86 -8.15 8.00
N GLN A 155 15.60 -8.33 8.37
CA GLN A 155 14.49 -7.50 7.94
C GLN A 155 13.83 -6.83 9.13
N MET A 156 13.42 -5.58 8.97
CA MET A 156 12.70 -4.83 9.98
C MET A 156 11.24 -5.31 10.05
N CYS A 157 11.01 -6.46 10.72
CA CYS A 157 9.76 -7.21 10.65
C CYS A 157 8.52 -6.49 11.21
N ARG A 158 8.69 -5.35 11.89
CA ARG A 158 7.59 -4.49 12.36
C ARG A 158 7.17 -3.45 11.32
N ALA A 159 8.05 -3.11 10.38
CA ALA A 159 7.71 -2.27 9.24
C ALA A 159 7.00 -3.11 8.17
N LYS A 160 5.89 -2.59 7.65
CA LYS A 160 5.20 -3.18 6.50
C LYS A 160 5.85 -2.68 5.21
N SER A 161 7.04 -3.21 4.92
CA SER A 161 7.88 -2.78 3.81
C SER A 161 7.57 -3.49 2.49
N VAL A 162 7.88 -2.85 1.37
CA VAL A 162 7.83 -3.46 0.04
C VAL A 162 8.78 -4.66 -0.06
N SER A 163 10.02 -4.50 0.39
CA SER A 163 11.09 -5.52 0.32
C SER A 163 10.73 -6.87 0.97
N THR A 164 9.89 -6.88 2.00
CA THR A 164 9.56 -8.10 2.74
C THR A 164 8.61 -9.04 1.98
N TYR A 165 7.94 -8.57 0.92
CA TYR A 165 6.91 -9.37 0.25
C TYR A 165 7.46 -10.38 -0.75
N THR A 166 8.72 -10.28 -1.17
CA THR A 166 9.39 -11.31 -2.01
C THR A 166 9.33 -12.69 -1.35
N ASN A 167 9.61 -12.78 -0.04
CA ASN A 167 9.50 -14.02 0.73
C ASN A 167 8.07 -14.57 0.75
N SER A 168 7.08 -13.69 0.98
CA SER A 168 5.67 -14.07 1.01
C SER A 168 5.20 -14.62 -0.36
N ILE A 169 5.66 -14.01 -1.47
CA ILE A 169 5.35 -14.43 -2.83
C ILE A 169 5.96 -15.80 -3.14
N LEU A 170 7.20 -16.07 -2.69
CA LEU A 170 7.81 -17.39 -2.85
C LEU A 170 7.07 -18.47 -2.06
N ALA A 171 6.62 -18.13 -0.85
CA ALA A 171 5.87 -19.05 0.01
C ALA A 171 4.43 -19.31 -0.45
N SER A 172 3.83 -18.41 -1.22
CA SER A 172 2.44 -18.54 -1.71
C SER A 172 2.31 -19.36 -3.00
N ARG A 173 3.43 -19.84 -3.57
CA ARG A 173 3.45 -20.69 -4.76
C ARG A 173 3.18 -22.16 -4.44
#